data_AF-A0A847QV33-F1
#
_entry.id   AF-A0A847QV33-F1
#
_cell.length_a   1.000
_cell.length_b   1.000
_cell.length_c   1.000
_cell.angle_alpha   90.00
_cell.angle_beta   90.00
_cell.angle_gamma   90.00
#
_symmetry.space_group_name_H-M   'P 1'
#
loop_
_entity.id
_entity.type
_entity.pdbx_description
1 polymer ?
#
loop_
_entity_poly.entity_id
_entity_poly.type
_entity_poly.pdbx_seq_one_letter_code
_entity_poly.pdbx_strand_id
1 'polypeptide(L)'
;MTKTTFLEVYQKNIAPKLEKIDLFLKTEPEHLNIHTTASLLYISEEEVNEIMKREKISSINPATFFMIMYHGSSELCKLLKREWERKSPVEYSIEDISYIYNLPPHKVYSAVDTLGIENITSETIYELFSCIHLDILQ
;
A
#
# COMPACT_ATOMS: atom_id res chain seq x y z
N MET A 1 -15.45 -2.19 -22.33
CA MET A 1 -14.22 -2.01 -21.54
C MET A 1 -14.23 -0.61 -20.97
N THR A 2 -14.52 -0.45 -19.68
CA THR A 2 -14.35 0.84 -18.99
C THR A 2 -12.86 1.03 -18.74
N LYS A 3 -12.23 1.99 -19.44
CA LYS A 3 -10.84 2.35 -19.18
C LYS A 3 -10.80 3.08 -17.83
N THR A 4 -10.36 2.39 -16.79
CA THR A 4 -10.10 3.00 -15.48
C THR A 4 -8.60 3.20 -15.36
N THR A 5 -8.18 4.35 -14.85
CA THR A 5 -6.77 4.64 -14.56
C THR A 5 -6.37 3.98 -13.25
N PHE A 6 -5.07 3.71 -13.07
CA PHE A 6 -4.58 3.24 -11.79
C PHE A 6 -4.76 4.30 -10.69
N LEU A 7 -4.72 5.59 -11.04
CA LEU A 7 -5.02 6.67 -10.10
C LEU A 7 -6.41 6.53 -9.48
N GLU A 8 -7.44 6.27 -10.28
CA GLU A 8 -8.81 6.05 -9.78
C GLU A 8 -8.90 4.82 -8.87
N VAL A 9 -8.22 3.73 -9.25
CA VAL A 9 -8.13 2.52 -8.41
C VAL A 9 -7.45 2.83 -7.07
N TYR A 10 -6.35 3.58 -7.10
CA TYR A 10 -5.59 3.97 -5.93
C TYR A 10 -6.42 4.86 -4.99
N GLN A 11 -7.04 5.91 -5.53
CA GLN A 11 -7.87 6.85 -4.77
C GLN A 11 -9.11 6.19 -4.18
N LYS A 12 -9.69 5.20 -4.87
CA LYS A 12 -10.87 4.49 -4.38
C LYS A 12 -10.55 3.42 -3.34
N ASN A 13 -9.45 2.67 -3.55
CA ASN A 13 -9.23 1.41 -2.84
C ASN A 13 -8.02 1.38 -1.91
N ILE A 14 -7.05 2.31 -2.08
CA ILE A 14 -5.78 2.32 -1.34
C ILE A 14 -5.69 3.56 -0.45
N ALA A 15 -5.77 4.76 -1.03
CA ALA A 15 -5.60 6.02 -0.31
C ALA A 15 -6.51 6.15 0.94
N PRO A 16 -7.82 5.86 0.87
CA PRO A 16 -8.70 6.02 2.03
C PRO A 16 -8.34 5.06 3.18
N LYS A 17 -7.74 3.91 2.87
CA LYS A 17 -7.30 2.94 3.88
C LYS A 17 -6.05 3.43 4.60
N LEU A 18 -5.09 3.98 3.85
CA LEU A 18 -3.88 4.58 4.41
C LEU A 18 -4.22 5.78 5.28
N GLU A 19 -5.10 6.67 4.80
CA GLU A 19 -5.60 7.82 5.56
C GLU A 19 -6.29 7.39 6.85
N LYS A 20 -7.15 6.36 6.79
CA LYS A 20 -7.82 5.83 7.99
C LYS A 20 -6.82 5.30 9.02
N ILE A 21 -5.78 4.60 8.59
CA ILE A 21 -4.72 4.10 9.48
C ILE A 21 -3.94 5.26 10.08
N ASP A 22 -3.48 6.20 9.25
CA ASP A 22 -2.70 7.35 9.69
C ASP A 22 -3.49 8.20 10.70
N LEU A 23 -4.76 8.48 10.41
CA LEU A 23 -5.65 9.20 11.32
C LEU A 23 -5.80 8.44 12.65
N PHE A 24 -6.16 7.16 12.60
CA PHE A 24 -6.36 6.34 13.80
C PHE A 24 -5.12 6.30 14.70
N LEU A 25 -3.95 6.08 14.12
CA LEU A 25 -2.69 6.02 14.88
C LEU A 25 -2.32 7.36 15.52
N LYS A 26 -2.78 8.49 14.96
CA LYS A 26 -2.55 9.84 15.48
C LYS A 26 -3.57 10.26 16.54
N THR A 27 -4.81 9.79 16.45
CA THR A 27 -5.91 10.30 17.29
C THR A 27 -6.38 9.33 18.37
N GLU A 28 -6.28 8.03 18.13
CA GLU A 28 -6.85 6.97 18.99
C GLU A 28 -5.91 5.76 19.20
N PRO A 29 -4.57 5.94 19.34
CA PRO A 29 -3.63 4.81 19.44
C PRO A 29 -3.88 3.90 20.66
N GLU A 30 -4.49 4.43 21.73
CA GLU A 30 -4.90 3.67 22.92
C GLU A 30 -6.00 2.65 22.65
N HIS A 31 -6.74 2.79 21.54
CA HIS A 31 -7.77 1.84 21.11
C HIS A 31 -7.20 0.72 20.22
N LEU A 32 -5.88 0.63 20.05
CA LEU A 32 -5.25 -0.49 19.37
C LEU A 32 -5.48 -1.79 20.14
N ASN A 33 -6.14 -2.74 19.48
CA ASN A 33 -6.35 -4.10 19.94
C ASN A 33 -6.49 -5.02 18.72
N ILE A 34 -6.68 -6.31 18.96
CA ILE A 34 -6.75 -7.33 17.89
C ILE A 34 -7.85 -6.99 16.88
N HIS A 35 -9.04 -6.63 17.37
CA HIS A 35 -10.20 -6.31 16.53
C HIS A 35 -9.98 -5.06 15.67
N THR A 36 -9.52 -3.96 16.27
CA THR A 36 -9.26 -2.71 15.53
C THR A 36 -8.11 -2.89 14.55
N THR A 37 -7.07 -3.64 14.92
CA THR A 37 -5.94 -3.95 14.03
C THR A 37 -6.38 -4.79 12.84
N ALA A 38 -7.16 -5.86 13.06
CA ALA A 38 -7.72 -6.69 12.00
C ALA A 38 -8.57 -5.86 11.03
N SER A 39 -9.44 -4.99 11.57
CA SER A 39 -10.29 -4.10 10.78
C SER A 39 -9.50 -3.09 9.94
N LEU A 40 -8.47 -2.45 10.52
CA LEU A 40 -7.63 -1.48 9.83
C LEU A 40 -6.78 -2.12 8.74
N LEU A 41 -6.25 -3.33 9.00
CA LEU A 41 -5.36 -4.04 8.09
C LEU A 41 -6.09 -4.94 7.09
N TYR A 42 -7.42 -5.07 7.18
CA TYR A 42 -8.23 -5.94 6.34
C TYR A 42 -7.76 -7.41 6.36
N ILE A 43 -7.44 -7.91 7.55
CA ILE A 43 -7.07 -9.31 7.83
C ILE A 43 -7.97 -9.87 8.93
N SER A 44 -7.94 -11.18 9.17
CA SER A 44 -8.72 -11.78 10.25
C SER A 44 -8.07 -11.54 11.62
N GLU A 45 -8.88 -11.56 12.68
CA GLU A 45 -8.35 -11.54 14.05
C GLU A 45 -7.50 -12.77 14.36
N GLU A 46 -7.81 -13.91 13.73
CA GLU A 46 -6.99 -15.12 13.81
C GLU A 46 -5.58 -14.87 13.24
N GLU A 47 -5.50 -14.26 12.06
CA GLU A 47 -4.22 -13.90 11.44
C GLU A 47 -3.42 -12.92 12.30
N VAL A 48 -4.08 -11.90 12.89
CA VAL A 48 -3.41 -10.99 13.84
C VAL A 48 -2.82 -11.76 15.01
N ASN A 49 -3.57 -12.70 15.60
CA ASN A 49 -3.09 -13.53 16.70
C ASN A 49 -1.92 -14.43 16.29
N GLU A 50 -1.96 -15.03 15.11
CA GLU A 50 -0.87 -15.86 14.58
C GLU A 50 0.41 -15.04 14.40
N ILE A 51 0.30 -13.85 13.82
CA ILE A 51 1.43 -12.93 13.65
C ILE A 51 1.97 -12.51 15.01
N MET A 52 1.11 -12.11 15.95
CA MET A 52 1.54 -11.73 17.30
C MET A 52 2.29 -12.86 18.00
N LYS A 53 1.82 -14.11 17.88
CA LYS A 53 2.51 -15.29 18.45
C LYS A 53 3.87 -15.51 17.78
N ARG A 54 3.94 -15.46 16.45
CA ARG A 54 5.17 -15.69 15.68
C ARG A 54 6.24 -14.63 15.98
N GLU A 55 5.83 -13.37 16.04
CA GLU A 55 6.72 -12.22 16.26
C GLU A 55 6.89 -11.87 17.75
N LYS A 56 6.36 -12.68 18.67
CA LYS A 56 6.45 -12.50 20.14
C LYS A 56 5.91 -11.14 20.63
N ILE A 57 4.82 -10.67 20.02
CA ILE A 57 4.15 -9.42 20.38
C ILE A 57 3.16 -9.68 21.52
N SER A 58 3.43 -9.10 22.69
CA SER A 58 2.57 -9.26 23.88
C SER A 58 1.37 -8.30 23.92
N SER A 59 1.48 -7.16 23.24
CA SER A 59 0.48 -6.09 23.24
C SER A 59 0.59 -5.28 21.96
N ILE A 60 -0.54 -4.79 21.44
CA ILE A 60 -0.56 -3.96 20.24
C ILE A 60 -0.42 -2.49 20.63
N ASN A 61 0.68 -1.89 20.20
CA ASN A 61 0.97 -0.45 20.17
C ASN A 61 1.35 -0.03 18.74
N PRO A 62 1.57 1.27 18.45
CA PRO A 62 1.88 1.71 17.09
C PRO A 62 3.08 1.02 16.44
N ALA A 63 4.15 0.75 17.20
CA ALA A 63 5.33 0.06 16.66
C ALA A 63 5.00 -1.39 16.26
N THR A 64 4.33 -2.12 17.14
CA THR A 64 3.93 -3.52 16.87
C THR A 64 2.80 -3.62 15.85
N PHE A 65 1.98 -2.58 15.69
CA PHE A 65 0.99 -2.49 14.62
C PHE A 65 1.67 -2.54 13.25
N PHE A 66 2.76 -1.77 13.07
CA PHE A 66 3.54 -1.83 11.82
C PHE A 66 4.24 -3.18 11.63
N MET A 67 4.66 -3.86 12.70
CA MET A 67 5.14 -5.25 12.59
C MET A 67 4.02 -6.18 12.11
N ILE A 68 2.81 -6.06 12.65
CA ILE A 68 1.67 -6.88 12.20
C ILE A 68 1.35 -6.57 10.74
N MET A 69 1.34 -5.29 10.35
CA MET A 69 1.16 -4.85 8.97
C MET A 69 2.21 -5.40 8.01
N TYR A 70 3.48 -5.45 8.40
CA TYR A 70 4.56 -6.03 7.58
C TYR A 70 4.32 -7.51 7.26
N HIS A 71 3.66 -8.20 8.17
CA HIS A 71 3.44 -9.63 8.11
C HIS A 71 2.04 -10.04 7.63
N GLY A 72 1.12 -9.09 7.47
CA GLY A 72 -0.26 -9.33 7.06
C GLY A 72 -0.40 -9.74 5.60
N SER A 73 -1.47 -10.48 5.32
CA SER A 73 -1.76 -11.10 4.02
C SER A 73 -2.60 -10.22 3.09
N SER A 74 -3.19 -9.13 3.60
CA SER A 74 -4.05 -8.27 2.79
C SER A 74 -3.26 -7.53 1.70
N GLU A 75 -3.95 -7.11 0.64
CA GLU A 75 -3.32 -6.35 -0.44
C GLU A 75 -2.70 -5.03 0.04
N LEU A 76 -3.27 -4.42 1.08
CA LEU A 76 -2.70 -3.24 1.72
C LEU A 76 -1.36 -3.58 2.40
N CYS A 77 -1.32 -4.67 3.17
CA CYS A 77 -0.11 -5.14 3.85
C CYS A 77 0.99 -5.50 2.84
N LYS A 78 0.65 -6.22 1.77
CA LYS A 78 1.59 -6.56 0.69
C LYS A 78 2.13 -5.34 -0.04
N LEU A 79 1.28 -4.34 -0.33
CA LEU A 79 1.73 -3.10 -0.96
C LEU A 79 2.79 -2.40 -0.10
N LEU A 80 2.51 -2.22 1.20
CA LEU A 80 3.44 -1.54 2.10
C LEU A 80 4.69 -2.34 2.39
N LYS A 81 4.58 -3.66 2.49
CA LYS A 81 5.76 -4.54 2.56
C LYS A 81 6.71 -4.30 1.38
N ARG A 82 6.16 -4.26 0.16
CA ARG A 82 6.97 -4.02 -1.05
C ARG A 82 7.59 -2.63 -1.06
N GLU A 83 6.87 -1.62 -0.60
CA GLU A 83 7.41 -0.26 -0.41
C GLU A 83 8.60 -0.25 0.57
N TRP A 84 8.46 -0.91 1.73
CA TRP A 84 9.53 -1.01 2.73
C TRP A 84 10.75 -1.79 2.24
N GLU A 85 10.55 -2.84 1.46
CA GLU A 85 11.65 -3.60 0.83
C GLU A 85 12.46 -2.73 -0.15
N ARG A 86 11.85 -1.67 -0.70
CA ARG A 86 12.54 -0.65 -1.52
C ARG A 86 13.17 0.49 -0.72
N LYS A 87 12.99 0.50 0.61
CA LYS A 87 13.55 1.48 1.54
C LYS A 87 13.13 2.92 1.25
N SER A 88 11.97 3.11 0.60
CA SER A 88 11.41 4.43 0.23
C SER A 88 12.46 5.36 -0.40
N PRO A 89 12.90 5.04 -1.63
CA PRO A 89 13.91 5.83 -2.30
C PRO A 89 13.37 7.23 -2.62
N VAL A 90 14.27 8.21 -2.76
CA VAL A 90 13.90 9.57 -3.19
C VAL A 90 13.33 9.55 -4.62
N GLU A 91 13.84 8.62 -5.44
CA GLU A 91 13.44 8.39 -6.82
C GLU A 91 13.13 6.91 -7.02
N TYR A 92 11.99 6.61 -7.64
CA TYR A 92 11.56 5.25 -7.96
C TYR A 92 11.96 4.91 -9.40
N SER A 93 12.46 3.69 -9.62
CA SER A 93 12.58 3.12 -10.95
C SER A 93 11.23 2.60 -11.46
N ILE A 94 11.13 2.33 -12.77
CA ILE A 94 9.97 1.66 -13.37
C ILE A 94 9.73 0.31 -12.70
N GLU A 95 10.81 -0.43 -12.41
CA GLU A 95 10.79 -1.70 -11.73
C GLU A 95 10.28 -1.57 -10.29
N ASP A 96 10.65 -0.51 -9.57
CA ASP A 96 10.14 -0.25 -8.23
C ASP A 96 8.63 0.01 -8.26
N ILE A 97 8.14 0.91 -9.14
CA ILE A 97 6.71 1.19 -9.27
C ILE A 97 5.93 -0.07 -9.66
N SER A 98 6.43 -0.81 -10.66
CA SER A 98 5.83 -2.08 -11.08
C SER A 98 5.74 -3.06 -9.92
N TYR A 99 6.83 -3.18 -9.15
CA TYR A 99 6.92 -4.08 -8.01
C TYR A 99 5.97 -3.64 -6.89
N ILE A 100 6.06 -2.41 -6.39
CA ILE A 100 5.30 -1.90 -5.24
C ILE A 100 3.80 -1.94 -5.50
N TYR A 101 3.36 -1.53 -6.68
CA TYR A 101 1.94 -1.38 -7.01
C TYR A 101 1.35 -2.58 -7.75
N ASN A 102 2.13 -3.65 -7.97
CA ASN A 102 1.74 -4.83 -8.75
C ASN A 102 1.29 -4.48 -10.18
N LEU A 103 1.98 -3.54 -10.83
CA LEU A 103 1.61 -3.05 -12.15
C LEU A 103 2.44 -3.73 -13.25
N PRO A 104 1.87 -4.04 -14.42
CA PRO A 104 2.67 -4.55 -15.54
C PRO A 104 3.75 -3.53 -15.95
N PRO A 105 5.05 -3.91 -16.00
CA PRO A 105 6.15 -2.98 -16.29
C PRO A 105 5.95 -2.18 -17.59
N HIS A 106 5.41 -2.81 -18.64
CA HIS A 106 5.16 -2.15 -19.92
C HIS A 106 4.15 -0.99 -19.81
N LYS A 107 3.16 -1.07 -18.91
CA LYS A 107 2.20 0.03 -18.69
C LYS A 107 2.84 1.19 -17.94
N VAL A 108 3.73 0.91 -16.99
CA VAL A 108 4.50 1.93 -16.27
C VAL A 108 5.45 2.64 -17.23
N TYR A 109 6.18 1.88 -18.06
CA TYR A 109 7.05 2.43 -19.10
C TYR A 109 6.28 3.35 -20.07
N SER A 110 5.14 2.91 -20.61
CA SER A 110 4.33 3.75 -21.51
C SER A 110 3.84 5.03 -20.85
N ALA A 111 3.53 5.00 -19.55
CA ALA A 111 3.12 6.18 -18.80
C ALA A 111 4.28 7.17 -18.59
N VAL A 112 5.48 6.67 -18.27
CA VAL A 112 6.70 7.50 -18.17
C VAL A 112 7.01 8.17 -19.51
N ASP A 113 6.98 7.40 -20.61
CA ASP A 113 7.22 7.90 -21.98
C ASP A 113 6.18 8.96 -22.39
N THR A 114 4.91 8.73 -22.05
CA THR A 114 3.82 9.68 -22.33
C THR A 114 4.00 10.99 -21.56
N LEU A 115 4.46 10.94 -20.31
CA LEU A 115 4.66 12.12 -19.48
C LEU A 115 5.98 12.84 -19.78
N GLY A 116 6.94 12.17 -20.43
CA GLY A 116 8.27 12.72 -20.68
C GLY A 116 9.04 13.03 -19.40
N ILE A 117 8.79 12.28 -18.32
CA ILE A 117 9.48 12.47 -17.03
C ILE A 117 10.77 11.63 -16.99
N GLU A 118 11.83 12.23 -16.46
CA GLU A 118 13.12 11.54 -16.28
C GLU A 118 13.17 10.75 -14.97
N ASN A 119 12.52 11.27 -13.91
CA ASN A 119 12.53 10.69 -12.57
C ASN A 119 11.09 10.54 -12.04
N ILE A 120 10.82 9.41 -11.37
CA ILE A 120 9.57 9.17 -10.67
C ILE A 120 9.78 9.49 -9.20
N THR A 121 9.07 10.47 -8.66
CA THR A 121 9.18 10.92 -7.27
C THR A 121 7.80 10.95 -6.62
N SER A 122 7.73 11.22 -5.32
CA SER A 122 6.44 11.44 -4.64
C SER A 122 5.62 12.59 -5.25
N GLU A 123 6.25 13.53 -5.95
CA GLU A 123 5.57 14.66 -6.60
C GLU A 123 4.97 14.26 -7.94
N THR A 124 5.64 13.38 -8.70
CA THR A 124 5.19 12.97 -10.06
C THR A 124 4.40 11.67 -10.07
N ILE A 125 4.40 10.90 -8.98
CA ILE A 125 3.80 9.56 -8.93
C ILE A 125 2.28 9.55 -9.21
N TYR A 126 1.54 10.58 -8.79
CA TYR A 126 0.10 10.67 -9.05
C TYR A 126 -0.21 10.96 -10.52
N GLU A 127 0.62 11.80 -11.16
CA GLU A 127 0.51 12.05 -12.61
C GLU A 127 0.81 10.77 -13.38
N LEU A 128 1.86 10.03 -13.00
CA LEU A 128 2.17 8.72 -13.54
C LEU A 128 0.98 7.76 -13.44
N PHE A 129 0.34 7.67 -12.27
CA PHE A 129 -0.82 6.80 -12.08
C PHE A 129 -2.02 7.18 -12.95
N SER A 130 -2.17 8.45 -13.31
CA SER A 130 -3.25 8.93 -14.18
C SER A 130 -3.09 8.43 -15.62
N CYS A 131 -1.86 8.13 -16.05
CA CYS A 131 -1.54 7.64 -17.39
C CYS A 131 -1.53 6.09 -17.51
N ILE A 132 -1.65 5.37 -16.39
CA ILE A 132 -1.67 3.90 -16.39
C ILE A 132 -3.11 3.40 -16.52
N HIS A 133 -3.49 2.91 -17.70
CA HIS A 133 -4.83 2.36 -17.94
C HIS A 133 -4.91 0.86 -17.61
N LEU A 134 -5.88 0.47 -16.79
CA LEU A 134 -6.13 -0.91 -16.39
C LEU A 134 -7.30 -1.51 -17.16
N ASP A 135 -7.16 -2.78 -17.55
CA ASP A 135 -8.21 -3.57 -18.17
C ASP A 135 -8.92 -4.33 -17.06
N ILE A 136 -10.07 -3.83 -16.61
CA ILE A 136 -10.85 -4.49 -15.57
C ILE A 136 -11.78 -5.48 -16.28
N LEU A 137 -11.52 -6.78 -16.10
CA LEU A 137 -12.49 -7.84 -16.39
C LEU A 137 -13.56 -7.78 -15.28
N GLN A 138 -14.84 -7.67 -15.67
CA GLN A 138 -15.97 -7.77 -14.75
C GLN A 138 -16.16 -9.22 -14.29
#